data_AF-A0A8K1CIP9-F1
#
_entry.id   AF-A0A8K1CIP9-F1
#
_cell.length_a   1.000
_cell.length_b   1.000
_cell.length_c   1.000
_cell.angle_alpha   90.00
_cell.angle_beta   90.00
_cell.angle_gamma   90.00
#
_symmetry.space_group_name_H-M   'P 1'
#
loop_
_entity.id
_entity.type
_entity.pdbx_description
1 polymer ?
#
loop_
_entity_poly.entity_id
_entity_poly.type
_entity_poly.pdbx_seq_one_letter_code
_entity_poly.pdbx_strand_id
1 'polypeptide(L)'
;MMNMATTMKLTALVTTLLASSVSVDALGGTPGGWSTTELTPALQQLLLDAMTKNESNYAAELKARVCVTAVDSVEQQVVSGMNYRFHVRGCAVDSIKRAGWCAGNDAECKTKEYEIQIYEQSWTNTLQVSDITEEKSAKKEELKVEAASEATLSEEEKAQVDEWIEDNGLNKYGDKKGTMYTGGTPLFSESTGKTVDRYEYILRKHPDHPWLKNNGPGKARSSTALNLAAAETTTARSHSSGYAMVFGTLGVLTALVALVALGKARRSRRRFNYDSLSQS
;
A
#
# COMPACT_ATOMS: atom_id res chain seq x y z
N MET A 1 48.00 -37.07 -50.86
CA MET A 1 46.57 -37.39 -51.01
C MET A 1 45.92 -37.36 -49.64
N MET A 2 44.77 -36.70 -49.58
CA MET A 2 43.74 -36.66 -48.52
C MET A 2 43.97 -35.81 -47.26
N ASN A 3 43.33 -34.64 -47.35
CA ASN A 3 42.91 -33.72 -46.29
C ASN A 3 41.97 -34.39 -45.28
N MET A 4 41.97 -33.91 -44.04
CA MET A 4 40.76 -33.86 -43.22
C MET A 4 40.78 -32.61 -42.34
N ALA A 5 40.11 -31.57 -42.83
CA ALA A 5 39.75 -30.39 -42.07
C ALA A 5 38.42 -30.69 -41.35
N THR A 6 38.44 -30.74 -40.02
CA THR A 6 37.22 -30.92 -39.21
C THR A 6 36.72 -29.54 -38.79
N THR A 7 35.64 -29.10 -39.43
CA THR A 7 34.95 -27.84 -39.20
C THR A 7 34.11 -27.91 -37.92
N MET A 8 34.52 -27.15 -36.90
CA MET A 8 33.79 -26.95 -35.65
C MET A 8 32.68 -25.91 -35.89
N LYS A 9 31.41 -26.37 -35.91
CA LYS A 9 30.25 -25.48 -36.06
C LYS A 9 29.94 -24.80 -34.72
N LEU A 10 30.06 -23.47 -34.71
CA LEU A 10 29.67 -22.59 -33.62
C LEU A 10 28.16 -22.32 -33.71
N THR A 11 27.35 -23.00 -32.90
CA THR A 11 25.90 -22.74 -32.82
C THR A 11 25.66 -21.69 -31.73
N ALA A 12 25.40 -20.45 -32.14
CA ALA A 12 24.99 -19.38 -31.24
C ALA A 12 23.54 -19.60 -30.79
N LEU A 13 23.35 -19.92 -29.51
CA LEU A 13 22.04 -20.09 -28.89
C LEU A 13 21.61 -18.73 -28.31
N VAL A 14 20.85 -17.97 -29.09
CA VAL A 14 20.27 -16.70 -28.67
C VAL A 14 19.10 -17.00 -27.73
N THR A 15 19.34 -16.85 -26.43
CA THR A 15 18.30 -16.90 -25.39
C THR A 15 17.73 -15.50 -25.22
N THR A 16 16.48 -15.32 -25.66
CA THR A 16 15.70 -14.10 -25.46
C THR A 16 15.28 -14.00 -24.00
N LEU A 17 15.95 -13.14 -23.23
CA LEU A 17 15.54 -12.75 -21.88
C LEU A 17 14.30 -11.84 -21.99
N LEU A 18 13.13 -12.34 -21.59
CA LEU A 18 11.97 -11.52 -21.28
C LEU A 18 12.25 -10.79 -19.97
N ALA A 19 12.67 -9.52 -20.05
CA ALA A 19 12.77 -8.65 -18.89
C ALA A 19 11.35 -8.29 -18.42
N SER A 20 10.89 -8.93 -17.35
CA SER A 20 9.72 -8.49 -16.61
C SER A 20 10.07 -7.18 -15.90
N SER A 21 9.47 -6.07 -16.32
CA SER A 21 9.57 -4.80 -15.61
C SER A 21 8.76 -4.90 -14.31
N VAL A 22 9.45 -5.09 -13.19
CA VAL A 22 8.89 -4.80 -11.87
C VAL A 22 8.84 -3.29 -11.69
N SER A 23 7.63 -2.74 -11.56
CA SER A 23 7.46 -1.35 -11.12
C SER A 23 7.82 -1.30 -9.64
N VAL A 24 8.91 -0.59 -9.33
CA VAL A 24 9.24 -0.24 -7.94
C VAL A 24 8.36 0.94 -7.60
N ASP A 25 7.28 0.71 -6.85
CA ASP A 25 6.50 1.79 -6.27
C ASP A 25 7.36 2.48 -5.21
N ALA A 26 7.86 3.67 -5.58
CA ALA A 26 8.55 4.54 -4.65
C ALA A 26 7.50 5.07 -3.65
N LEU A 27 7.39 4.42 -2.49
CA LEU A 27 6.65 4.93 -1.34
C LEU A 27 7.24 6.30 -0.98
N GLY A 28 6.44 7.34 -1.19
CA GLY A 28 6.83 8.74 -1.02
C GLY A 28 7.11 9.09 0.44
N GLY A 29 8.37 8.93 0.87
CA GLY A 29 8.90 9.56 2.07
C GLY A 29 9.23 11.02 1.82
N THR A 30 8.76 11.93 2.67
CA THR A 30 9.23 13.33 2.69
C THR A 30 10.76 13.36 2.87
N PRO A 31 11.51 14.10 2.04
CA PRO A 31 12.97 14.15 2.14
C PRO A 31 13.44 14.50 3.56
N GLY A 32 14.32 13.68 4.13
CA GLY A 32 14.96 13.89 5.43
C GLY A 32 14.25 13.25 6.64
N GLY A 33 13.02 12.76 6.50
CA GLY A 33 12.33 11.99 7.54
C GLY A 33 12.57 10.49 7.41
N TRP A 34 12.25 9.74 8.46
CA TRP A 34 12.11 8.28 8.37
C TRP A 34 10.82 7.92 7.66
N SER A 35 10.86 6.93 6.80
CA SER A 35 9.70 6.36 6.13
C SER A 35 9.78 4.84 6.11
N THR A 36 8.69 4.18 6.48
CA THR A 36 8.56 2.73 6.35
C THR A 36 8.74 2.31 4.89
N THR A 37 9.49 1.23 4.69
CA THR A 37 9.72 0.64 3.38
C THR A 37 9.38 -0.84 3.42
N GLU A 38 9.15 -1.44 2.25
CA GLU A 38 8.91 -2.88 2.17
C GLU A 38 10.21 -3.66 2.39
N LEU A 39 10.14 -4.73 3.18
CA LEU A 39 11.27 -5.62 3.38
C LEU A 39 11.53 -6.44 2.11
N THR A 40 12.58 -6.08 1.37
CA THR A 40 13.02 -6.81 0.17
C THR A 40 14.19 -7.76 0.48
N PRO A 41 14.45 -8.78 -0.36
CA PRO A 41 15.63 -9.63 -0.22
C PRO A 41 16.95 -8.84 -0.24
N ALA A 42 17.00 -7.73 -0.98
CA ALA A 42 18.17 -6.85 -1.00
C ALA A 42 18.40 -6.18 0.36
N LEU A 43 17.33 -5.72 1.04
CA LEU A 43 17.44 -5.13 2.38
C LEU A 43 17.78 -6.18 3.44
N GLN A 44 17.27 -7.41 3.30
CA GLN A 44 17.70 -8.52 4.15
C GLN A 44 19.20 -8.82 3.97
N GLN A 45 19.67 -8.83 2.72
CA GLN A 45 21.09 -9.03 2.45
C GLN A 45 21.95 -7.88 2.99
N LEU A 46 21.49 -6.63 2.86
CA LEU A 46 22.17 -5.46 3.42
C LEU A 46 22.31 -5.55 4.94
N LEU A 47 21.25 -5.96 5.64
CA LEU A 47 21.28 -6.21 7.09
C LEU A 47 22.35 -7.26 7.44
N LEU A 48 22.34 -8.41 6.77
CA LEU A 48 23.29 -9.48 7.02
C LEU A 48 24.73 -9.08 6.69
N ASP A 49 24.93 -8.39 5.57
CA ASP A 49 26.23 -7.93 5.11
C ASP A 49 26.85 -6.95 6.12
N ALA A 50 26.05 -6.00 6.61
CA ALA A 50 26.48 -5.06 7.63
C ALA A 50 26.89 -5.80 8.91
N MET A 51 26.09 -6.79 9.32
CA MET A 51 26.27 -7.48 10.59
C MET A 51 27.35 -8.57 10.58
N THR A 52 27.70 -9.16 9.44
CA THR A 52 28.50 -10.41 9.40
C THR A 52 29.81 -10.32 8.62
N LYS A 53 29.93 -9.41 7.64
CA LYS A 53 31.09 -9.41 6.73
C LYS A 53 32.39 -8.98 7.41
N ASN A 54 32.35 -7.96 8.28
CA ASN A 54 33.55 -7.43 8.91
C ASN A 54 33.23 -6.77 10.25
N GLU A 55 34.13 -6.95 11.23
CA GLU A 55 34.03 -6.28 12.53
C GLU A 55 34.11 -4.75 12.37
N SER A 56 34.84 -4.27 11.36
CA SER A 56 34.95 -2.83 11.05
C SER A 56 33.65 -2.17 10.60
N ASN A 57 32.62 -2.96 10.27
CA ASN A 57 31.31 -2.41 9.94
C ASN A 57 30.61 -1.89 11.19
N TYR A 58 31.00 -2.30 12.40
CA TYR A 58 30.39 -1.77 13.62
C TYR A 58 31.06 -0.45 14.00
N ALA A 59 30.27 0.51 14.48
CA ALA A 59 30.82 1.71 15.11
C ALA A 59 31.79 1.34 16.24
N ALA A 60 32.87 2.09 16.41
CA ALA A 60 34.00 1.72 17.28
C ALA A 60 33.61 1.43 18.74
N GLU A 61 32.59 2.11 19.26
CA GLU A 61 32.09 1.95 20.64
C GLU A 61 30.98 0.89 20.75
N LEU A 62 30.47 0.39 19.63
CA LEU A 62 29.33 -0.52 19.60
C LEU A 62 29.79 -1.97 19.82
N LYS A 63 29.63 -2.45 21.06
CA LYS A 63 29.97 -3.83 21.46
C LYS A 63 28.82 -4.82 21.27
N ALA A 64 27.59 -4.35 21.11
CA ALA A 64 26.42 -5.20 20.97
C ALA A 64 26.49 -5.99 19.64
N ARG A 65 26.25 -7.30 19.70
CA ARG A 65 26.06 -8.15 18.52
C ARG A 65 24.73 -8.88 18.68
N VAL A 66 24.01 -9.05 17.58
CA VAL A 66 22.69 -9.68 17.58
C VAL A 66 22.66 -10.78 16.52
N CYS A 67 22.10 -11.93 16.84
CA CYS A 67 21.59 -12.84 15.83
C CYS A 67 20.10 -12.57 15.61
N VAL A 68 19.64 -12.60 14.38
CA VAL A 68 18.28 -12.29 13.94
C VAL A 68 17.53 -13.59 13.71
N THR A 69 16.31 -13.67 14.23
CA THR A 69 15.36 -14.77 13.98
C THR A 69 14.28 -14.34 12.99
N ALA A 70 13.89 -13.07 13.02
CA ALA A 70 12.93 -12.46 12.11
C ALA A 70 13.17 -10.95 12.00
N VAL A 71 12.80 -10.39 10.86
CA VAL A 71 12.75 -8.94 10.64
C VAL A 71 11.27 -8.58 10.57
N ASP A 72 10.82 -7.71 11.47
CA ASP A 72 9.41 -7.36 11.60
C ASP A 72 9.06 -6.13 10.73
N SER A 73 9.95 -5.13 10.67
CA SER A 73 9.81 -3.97 9.77
C SER A 73 11.14 -3.30 9.47
N VAL A 74 11.13 -2.40 8.48
CA VAL A 74 12.28 -1.57 8.12
C VAL A 74 11.83 -0.17 7.75
N GLU A 75 12.58 0.82 8.21
CA GLU A 75 12.43 2.23 7.83
C GLU A 75 13.70 2.72 7.14
N GLN A 76 13.52 3.72 6.27
CA GLN A 76 14.59 4.35 5.52
C GLN A 76 14.58 5.85 5.75
N GLN A 77 15.77 6.45 5.76
CA GLN A 77 15.94 7.89 5.76
C GLN A 77 17.06 8.27 4.79
N VAL A 78 16.77 9.18 3.87
CA VAL A 78 17.76 9.74 2.95
C VAL A 78 18.52 10.87 3.66
N VAL A 79 19.84 10.77 3.71
CA VAL A 79 20.77 11.77 4.27
C VAL A 79 21.88 12.09 3.25
N SER A 80 23.11 12.38 3.67
CA SER A 80 24.29 12.25 2.79
C SER A 80 24.64 10.78 2.55
N GLY A 81 23.66 9.93 2.27
CA GLY A 81 23.73 8.47 2.29
C GLY A 81 22.33 7.92 2.54
N MET A 82 22.26 6.67 2.97
CA MET A 82 21.01 6.02 3.37
C MET A 82 21.15 5.51 4.79
N ASN A 83 20.25 5.94 5.67
CA ASN A 83 20.04 5.27 6.96
C ASN A 83 18.92 4.25 6.80
N TYR A 84 19.11 3.09 7.41
CA TYR A 84 18.13 2.03 7.55
C TYR A 84 17.94 1.76 9.04
N ARG A 85 16.70 1.58 9.45
CA ARG A 85 16.35 1.16 10.80
C ARG A 85 15.55 -0.12 10.70
N PHE A 86 16.14 -1.22 11.15
CA PHE A 86 15.51 -2.54 11.15
C PHE A 86 14.97 -2.84 12.54
N HIS A 87 13.68 -3.16 12.61
CA HIS A 87 13.07 -3.72 13.81
C HIS A 87 13.10 -5.23 13.68
N VAL A 88 13.90 -5.87 14.52
CA VAL A 88 14.19 -7.30 14.42
C VAL A 88 13.93 -8.01 15.73
N ARG A 89 13.57 -9.28 15.61
CA ARG A 89 13.55 -10.21 16.72
C ARG A 89 14.81 -11.04 16.68
N GLY A 90 15.54 -11.07 17.77
CA GLY A 90 16.86 -11.70 17.82
C GLY A 90 17.37 -11.99 19.22
N CYS A 91 18.63 -12.39 19.32
CA CYS A 91 19.31 -12.63 20.57
C CYS A 91 20.66 -11.95 20.60
N ALA A 92 21.03 -11.42 21.77
CA ALA A 92 22.36 -10.89 21.98
C ALA A 92 23.37 -12.04 21.86
N VAL A 93 24.45 -11.78 21.13
CA VAL A 93 25.58 -12.68 20.95
C VAL A 93 26.88 -11.96 21.28
N ASP A 94 27.95 -12.71 21.44
CA ASP A 94 29.25 -12.24 21.90
C ASP A 94 30.22 -11.89 20.75
N SER A 95 29.88 -12.23 19.52
CA SER A 95 30.80 -12.12 18.38
C SER A 95 30.09 -12.04 17.02
N ILE A 96 30.77 -11.44 16.04
CA ILE A 96 30.29 -11.35 14.65
C ILE A 96 30.02 -12.71 14.01
N LYS A 97 30.77 -13.75 14.41
CA LYS A 97 30.59 -15.12 13.91
C LYS A 97 29.24 -15.72 14.26
N ARG A 98 28.62 -15.21 15.33
CA ARG A 98 27.29 -15.60 15.79
C ARG A 98 26.21 -14.57 15.42
N ALA A 99 26.60 -13.45 14.81
CA ALA A 99 25.66 -12.44 14.32
C ALA A 99 25.08 -12.85 12.94
N GLY A 100 24.09 -12.11 12.46
CA GLY A 100 23.34 -12.48 11.25
C GLY A 100 22.16 -13.39 11.60
N TRP A 101 21.76 -14.34 10.76
CA TRP A 101 20.66 -15.25 11.11
C TRP A 101 21.05 -16.20 12.25
N CYS A 102 20.22 -16.31 13.28
CA CYS A 102 20.44 -17.27 14.38
C CYS A 102 20.45 -18.70 13.84
N ALA A 103 21.32 -19.55 14.38
CA ALA A 103 21.34 -20.95 14.03
C ALA A 103 20.17 -21.66 14.74
N GLY A 104 19.44 -22.53 14.05
CA GLY A 104 18.23 -23.19 14.58
C GLY A 104 18.43 -24.09 15.82
N ASN A 105 19.64 -24.16 16.36
CA ASN A 105 20.00 -24.92 17.55
C ASN A 105 20.21 -24.03 18.79
N ASP A 106 19.96 -22.71 18.69
CA ASP A 106 20.11 -21.77 19.79
C ASP A 106 18.95 -21.94 20.81
N ALA A 107 18.94 -23.05 21.55
CA ALA A 107 18.05 -23.23 22.70
C ALA A 107 18.25 -22.15 23.79
N GLU A 108 19.35 -21.40 23.72
CA GLU A 108 19.67 -20.25 24.57
C GLU A 108 19.15 -18.92 24.02
N CYS A 109 18.66 -18.89 22.77
CA CYS A 109 18.15 -17.67 22.16
C CYS A 109 16.74 -17.34 22.68
N LYS A 110 16.70 -16.66 23.83
CA LYS A 110 15.49 -15.97 24.29
C LYS A 110 15.30 -14.71 23.47
N THR A 111 14.50 -14.83 22.41
CA THR A 111 14.27 -13.75 21.45
C THR A 111 13.76 -12.49 22.13
N LYS A 112 14.44 -11.38 21.86
CA LYS A 112 14.06 -10.02 22.22
C LYS A 112 13.93 -9.17 20.97
N GLU A 113 13.36 -7.98 21.12
CA GLU A 113 13.26 -7.00 20.04
C GLU A 113 14.49 -6.08 20.06
N TYR A 114 15.00 -5.78 18.87
CA TYR A 114 16.12 -4.88 18.66
C TYR A 114 15.80 -3.92 17.54
N GLU A 115 16.20 -2.67 17.74
CA GLU A 115 16.35 -1.68 16.69
C GLU A 115 17.81 -1.72 16.22
N ILE A 116 18.05 -2.06 14.96
CA ILE A 116 19.38 -2.07 14.36
C ILE A 116 19.45 -0.96 13.32
N GLN A 117 20.29 0.03 13.55
CA GLN A 117 20.52 1.13 12.61
C GLN A 117 21.75 0.87 11.75
N ILE A 118 21.58 1.01 10.43
CA ILE A 118 22.63 0.82 9.44
C ILE A 118 22.74 2.06 8.56
N TYR A 119 23.96 2.51 8.34
CA TYR A 119 24.30 3.55 7.40
C TYR A 119 24.99 2.98 6.16
N GLU A 120 24.54 3.40 4.98
CA GLU A 120 25.14 3.05 3.69
C GLU A 120 25.45 4.30 2.85
N GLN A 121 26.63 4.33 2.23
CA GLN A 121 26.94 5.22 1.13
C GLN A 121 27.67 4.45 0.02
N SER A 122 26.99 4.21 -1.09
CA SER A 122 27.58 3.42 -2.18
C SER A 122 28.77 4.13 -2.87
N TRP A 123 28.83 5.48 -2.89
CA TRP A 123 29.93 6.21 -3.54
C TRP A 123 31.24 6.27 -2.73
N THR A 124 31.18 5.97 -1.44
CA THR A 124 32.37 5.77 -0.58
C THR A 124 32.58 4.31 -0.20
N ASN A 125 31.70 3.41 -0.67
CA ASN A 125 31.65 2.01 -0.25
C ASN A 125 31.59 1.86 1.29
N THR A 126 30.82 2.74 1.94
CA THR A 126 30.63 2.73 3.39
C THR A 126 29.40 1.89 3.72
N LEU A 127 29.58 0.92 4.62
CA LEU A 127 28.49 0.14 5.23
C LEU A 127 28.80 0.03 6.73
N GLN A 128 27.92 0.59 7.56
CA GLN A 128 28.17 0.69 8.99
C GLN A 128 26.92 0.37 9.81
N VAL A 129 27.03 -0.52 10.80
CA VAL A 129 26.07 -0.64 11.89
C VAL A 129 26.36 0.48 12.88
N SER A 130 25.50 1.50 12.88
CA SER A 130 25.68 2.72 13.67
C SER A 130 25.17 2.58 15.10
N ASP A 131 24.07 1.83 15.29
CA ASP A 131 23.48 1.60 16.60
C ASP A 131 22.76 0.24 16.66
N ILE A 132 22.75 -0.35 17.86
CA ILE A 132 21.92 -1.50 18.20
C ILE A 132 21.33 -1.25 19.57
N THR A 133 20.01 -1.10 19.63
CA THR A 133 19.28 -0.89 20.88
C THR A 133 18.31 -2.04 21.11
N GLU A 134 18.33 -2.63 22.30
CA GLU A 134 17.27 -3.57 22.72
C GLU A 134 16.00 -2.76 22.96
N GLU A 135 14.97 -3.00 22.16
CA GLU A 135 13.65 -2.44 22.41
C GLU A 135 13.09 -3.15 23.64
N LYS A 136 13.12 -2.45 24.77
CA LYS A 136 12.46 -2.94 25.98
C LYS A 136 11.00 -3.17 25.60
N SER A 137 10.53 -4.40 25.84
CA SER A 137 9.18 -4.89 25.56
C SER A 137 8.05 -4.13 26.30
N ALA A 138 8.33 -2.95 26.87
CA ALA A 138 7.35 -1.99 27.36
C ALA A 138 6.55 -1.31 26.22
N LYS A 139 6.83 -1.65 24.96
CA LYS A 139 5.97 -1.33 23.81
C LYS A 139 5.50 -2.59 23.07
N LYS A 140 5.39 -3.72 23.79
CA LYS A 140 4.82 -4.98 23.30
C LYS A 140 3.70 -5.51 24.21
N GLU A 141 2.88 -4.58 24.70
CA GLU A 141 1.44 -4.80 24.89
C GLU A 141 0.72 -3.99 23.79
N GLU A 142 1.21 -4.09 22.56
CA GLU A 142 0.60 -3.48 21.38
C GLU A 142 0.98 -4.32 20.16
N LEU A 143 0.53 -5.58 20.16
CA LEU A 143 -0.08 -6.26 18.99
C LEU A 143 -0.35 -7.74 19.31
N LYS A 144 -1.37 -8.03 20.14
CA LYS A 144 -2.24 -9.20 19.87
C LYS A 144 -3.61 -9.18 20.54
N VAL A 145 -4.18 -8.02 20.82
CA VAL A 145 -5.62 -7.78 20.78
C VAL A 145 -5.78 -6.31 20.36
N GLU A 146 -6.80 -5.99 19.56
CA GLU A 146 -7.23 -4.61 19.16
C GLU A 146 -6.44 -4.00 17.98
N ALA A 147 -7.01 -3.61 16.82
CA ALA A 147 -8.38 -3.22 16.48
C ALA A 147 -8.95 -2.11 17.37
N ALA A 148 -8.14 -1.14 17.79
CA ALA A 148 -8.56 0.20 18.22
C ALA A 148 -7.33 1.10 18.47
N SER A 149 -7.40 2.34 17.98
CA SER A 149 -6.63 3.52 18.44
C SER A 149 -5.39 4.02 17.66
N GLU A 150 -5.48 4.10 16.33
CA GLU A 150 -5.09 5.35 15.64
C GLU A 150 -6.33 5.95 14.99
N ALA A 151 -7.10 6.75 15.74
CA ALA A 151 -8.16 7.65 15.28
C ALA A 151 -9.06 7.21 14.10
N THR A 152 -9.23 5.92 13.84
CA THR A 152 -10.29 5.41 12.99
C THR A 152 -11.52 5.42 13.87
N LEU A 153 -12.37 6.41 13.67
CA LEU A 153 -13.73 6.38 14.20
C LEU A 153 -14.30 4.98 14.06
N SER A 154 -14.89 4.45 15.13
CA SER A 154 -15.60 3.16 15.06
C SER A 154 -16.62 3.21 13.93
N GLU A 155 -16.92 2.08 13.29
CA GLU A 155 -17.90 2.06 12.21
C GLU A 155 -19.28 2.55 12.69
N GLU A 156 -19.57 2.34 13.97
CA GLU A 156 -20.73 2.89 14.67
C GLU A 156 -20.69 4.42 14.76
N GLU A 157 -19.55 5.02 15.14
CA GLU A 157 -19.43 6.48 15.22
C GLU A 157 -19.42 7.13 13.83
N LYS A 158 -18.85 6.46 12.82
CA LYS A 158 -18.96 6.88 11.42
C LYS A 158 -20.41 6.94 10.95
N ALA A 159 -21.22 5.93 11.31
CA ALA A 159 -22.65 5.94 11.01
C ALA A 159 -23.38 7.10 11.70
N GLN A 160 -23.03 7.42 12.95
CA GLN A 160 -23.60 8.57 13.67
C GLN A 160 -23.19 9.91 13.05
N VAL A 161 -21.95 10.02 12.57
CA VAL A 161 -21.47 11.19 11.83
C VAL A 161 -22.28 11.38 10.54
N ASP A 162 -22.52 10.30 9.80
CA ASP A 162 -23.29 10.36 8.55
C ASP A 162 -24.76 10.72 8.81
N GLU A 163 -25.39 10.14 9.83
CA GLU A 163 -26.76 10.50 10.24
C GLU A 163 -26.85 11.97 10.66
N TRP A 164 -25.87 12.46 11.43
CA TRP A 164 -25.80 13.88 11.81
C TRP A 164 -25.64 14.81 10.60
N ILE A 165 -24.84 14.42 9.60
CA ILE A 165 -24.68 15.18 8.35
C ILE A 165 -26.02 15.30 7.62
N GLU A 166 -26.77 14.20 7.52
CA GLU A 166 -28.06 14.16 6.84
C GLU A 166 -29.12 15.00 7.58
N ASP A 167 -29.25 14.82 8.89
CA ASP A 167 -30.22 15.51 9.75
C ASP A 167 -30.04 17.02 9.76
N ASN A 168 -28.78 17.49 9.66
CA ASN A 168 -28.45 18.90 9.68
C ASN A 168 -28.35 19.53 8.29
N GLY A 169 -28.66 18.76 7.23
CA GLY A 169 -28.60 19.24 5.85
C GLY A 169 -27.21 19.72 5.42
N LEU A 170 -26.16 19.09 5.96
CA LEU A 170 -24.77 19.40 5.67
C LEU A 170 -24.32 18.71 4.37
N ASN A 171 -23.15 19.08 3.86
CA ASN A 171 -22.51 18.35 2.78
C ASN A 171 -21.78 17.11 3.33
N LYS A 172 -21.31 16.23 2.44
CA LYS A 172 -20.62 14.98 2.80
C LYS A 172 -19.38 15.11 3.71
N TYR A 173 -18.87 16.32 3.93
CA TYR A 173 -17.72 16.62 4.78
C TYR A 173 -18.12 17.31 6.10
N GLY A 174 -19.42 17.41 6.43
CA GLY A 174 -19.89 18.05 7.65
C GLY A 174 -19.86 19.59 7.62
N ASP A 175 -19.73 20.19 6.43
CA ASP A 175 -19.77 21.63 6.21
C ASP A 175 -21.14 22.07 5.64
N LYS A 176 -21.46 23.37 5.67
CA LYS A 176 -22.74 23.88 5.12
C LYS A 176 -22.93 23.49 3.67
N LYS A 177 -24.17 23.14 3.29
CA LYS A 177 -24.54 22.90 1.89
C LYS A 177 -24.25 24.15 1.04
N GLY A 178 -23.56 23.95 -0.08
CA GLY A 178 -23.09 25.05 -0.95
C GLY A 178 -21.68 25.59 -0.64
N THR A 179 -20.99 25.04 0.35
CA THR A 179 -19.57 25.37 0.60
C THR A 179 -18.73 25.00 -0.62
N MET A 180 -17.97 25.96 -1.13
CA MET A 180 -17.07 25.81 -2.27
C MET A 180 -15.63 25.66 -1.79
N TYR A 181 -14.92 24.64 -2.28
CA TYR A 181 -13.53 24.38 -1.92
C TYR A 181 -12.62 24.85 -3.05
N THR A 182 -11.64 25.70 -2.74
CA THR A 182 -10.74 26.35 -3.70
C THR A 182 -9.78 25.39 -4.42
N GLY A 183 -9.83 24.09 -4.14
CA GLY A 183 -9.09 23.01 -4.80
C GLY A 183 -9.95 21.75 -5.02
N GLY A 184 -11.28 21.91 -5.13
CA GLY A 184 -12.22 20.82 -5.40
C GLY A 184 -12.71 20.07 -4.16
N THR A 185 -11.81 19.59 -3.29
CA THR A 185 -12.19 18.90 -2.04
C THR A 185 -11.38 19.40 -0.84
N PRO A 186 -11.95 19.41 0.38
CA PRO A 186 -11.22 19.80 1.59
C PRO A 186 -10.27 18.71 2.09
N LEU A 187 -10.34 17.51 1.50
CA LEU A 187 -9.55 16.35 1.90
C LEU A 187 -8.13 16.40 1.31
N PHE A 188 -7.89 17.19 0.27
CA PHE A 188 -6.59 17.32 -0.35
C PHE A 188 -5.93 18.66 0.00
N SER A 189 -4.71 18.61 0.51
CA SER A 189 -3.91 19.80 0.81
C SER A 189 -2.87 20.01 -0.30
N GLU A 190 -3.10 21.00 -1.18
CA GLU A 190 -2.18 21.31 -2.27
C GLU A 190 -0.78 21.75 -1.81
N SER A 191 -0.67 22.42 -0.66
CA SER A 191 0.62 22.88 -0.11
C SER A 191 1.49 21.74 0.40
N THR A 192 0.90 20.61 0.77
CA THR A 192 1.62 19.45 1.34
C THR A 192 1.56 18.21 0.45
N GLY A 193 0.69 18.18 -0.55
CA GLY A 193 0.44 17.02 -1.41
C GLY A 193 -0.25 15.85 -0.69
N LYS A 194 -0.75 16.04 0.53
CA LYS A 194 -1.37 14.98 1.34
C LYS A 194 -2.89 14.96 1.21
N THR A 195 -3.46 13.76 1.22
CA THR A 195 -4.90 13.52 1.34
C THR A 195 -5.21 13.06 2.76
N VAL A 196 -6.25 13.64 3.36
CA VAL A 196 -6.75 13.35 4.71
C VAL A 196 -8.03 12.53 4.61
N ASP A 197 -8.27 11.61 5.54
CA ASP A 197 -9.53 10.86 5.57
C ASP A 197 -10.74 11.80 5.82
N ARG A 198 -11.90 11.41 5.29
CA ARG A 198 -13.14 12.19 5.44
C ARG A 198 -13.54 12.39 6.90
N TYR A 199 -13.48 11.33 7.69
CA TYR A 199 -13.91 11.34 9.08
C TYR A 199 -12.86 12.01 9.97
N GLU A 200 -11.57 11.87 9.65
CA GLU A 200 -10.50 12.64 10.28
C GLU A 200 -10.70 14.15 10.06
N TYR A 201 -11.06 14.56 8.84
CA TYR A 201 -11.39 15.96 8.54
C TYR A 201 -12.57 16.47 9.39
N ILE A 202 -13.63 15.67 9.50
CA ILE A 202 -14.84 16.01 10.28
C ILE A 202 -14.51 16.15 11.77
N LEU A 203 -13.75 15.20 12.33
CA LEU A 203 -13.30 15.24 13.74
C LEU A 203 -12.49 16.48 14.05
N ARG A 204 -11.53 16.81 13.19
CA ARG A 204 -10.71 18.01 13.36
C ARG A 204 -11.53 19.29 13.32
N LYS A 205 -12.63 19.31 12.57
CA LYS A 205 -13.54 20.46 12.46
C LYS A 205 -14.57 20.54 13.58
N HIS A 206 -14.99 19.40 14.11
CA HIS A 206 -16.03 19.27 15.13
C HIS A 206 -15.49 18.50 16.35
N PRO A 207 -14.52 19.07 17.09
CA PRO A 207 -13.89 18.40 18.23
C PRO A 207 -14.83 18.21 19.43
N ASP A 208 -16.05 18.76 19.38
CA ASP A 208 -17.09 18.60 20.39
C ASP A 208 -18.07 17.45 20.08
N HIS A 209 -17.83 16.69 18.99
CA HIS A 209 -18.58 15.51 18.56
C HIS A 209 -20.12 15.73 18.62
N PRO A 210 -20.67 16.66 17.83
CA PRO A 210 -22.09 17.04 17.89
C PRO A 210 -23.05 15.88 17.59
N TRP A 211 -22.62 14.85 16.85
CA TRP A 211 -23.38 13.62 16.61
C TRP A 211 -23.66 12.80 17.88
N LEU A 212 -22.85 12.95 18.95
CA LEU A 212 -23.07 12.24 20.21
C LEU A 212 -24.20 12.84 21.06
N LYS A 213 -24.62 14.09 20.78
CA LYS A 213 -25.58 14.83 21.63
C LYS A 213 -27.01 14.28 21.54
N ASN A 214 -27.33 13.49 20.52
CA ASN A 214 -28.66 12.90 20.31
C ASN A 214 -28.76 11.43 20.77
N ASN A 215 -27.64 10.80 21.18
CA ASN A 215 -27.52 9.36 21.41
C ASN A 215 -27.36 8.98 22.90
N GLY A 216 -28.17 9.59 23.78
CA GLY A 216 -28.33 9.09 25.15
C GLY A 216 -28.89 7.66 25.18
N PRO A 217 -28.66 6.88 26.26
CA PRO A 217 -29.15 5.51 26.40
C PRO A 217 -30.68 5.51 26.57
N GLY A 218 -31.40 5.61 25.45
CA GLY A 218 -32.85 5.79 25.46
C GLY A 218 -33.55 5.78 24.10
N LYS A 219 -32.83 5.70 22.98
CA LYS A 219 -33.43 5.46 21.67
C LYS A 219 -32.79 4.27 20.95
N ALA A 220 -33.06 3.09 21.48
CA ALA A 220 -33.17 1.91 20.64
C ALA A 220 -34.59 1.86 20.06
N ARG A 221 -34.67 1.55 18.76
CA ARG A 221 -35.83 1.11 17.95
C ARG A 221 -36.63 2.22 17.25
N SER A 222 -36.43 2.27 15.93
CA SER A 222 -37.56 2.20 15.00
C SER A 222 -37.33 1.09 13.97
N SER A 223 -37.16 -0.14 14.45
CA SER A 223 -37.52 -1.32 13.66
C SER A 223 -39.05 -1.44 13.70
N THR A 224 -39.73 -0.96 12.67
CA THR A 224 -41.14 -1.22 12.43
C THR A 224 -41.32 -2.72 12.14
N ALA A 225 -41.44 -3.51 13.20
CA ALA A 225 -42.08 -4.82 13.14
C ALA A 225 -43.59 -4.57 13.31
N LEU A 226 -44.30 -4.41 12.19
CA LEU A 226 -45.77 -4.48 12.20
C LEU A 226 -46.18 -5.93 11.90
N ASN A 227 -46.63 -6.58 12.97
CA ASN A 227 -47.51 -7.75 13.06
C ASN A 227 -48.01 -8.38 11.76
N LEU A 228 -47.61 -9.64 11.55
CA LEU A 228 -48.28 -10.58 10.65
C LEU A 228 -49.10 -11.56 11.50
N ALA A 229 -50.41 -11.31 11.61
CA ALA A 229 -51.39 -12.29 12.06
C ALA A 229 -52.64 -12.18 11.18
N ALA A 230 -52.87 -13.27 10.44
CA ALA A 230 -54.12 -13.81 9.92
C ALA A 230 -55.28 -12.86 9.56
N ALA A 231 -55.65 -12.83 8.28
CA ALA A 231 -56.99 -13.24 7.82
C ALA A 231 -57.03 -13.35 6.29
N GLU A 232 -57.60 -14.44 5.81
CA GLU A 232 -57.83 -14.78 4.43
C GLU A 232 -58.87 -13.85 3.77
N THR A 233 -58.92 -13.85 2.44
CA THR A 233 -60.06 -14.22 1.57
C THR A 233 -60.16 -13.30 0.33
N THR A 234 -59.86 -13.90 -0.83
CA THR A 234 -60.57 -13.79 -2.13
C THR A 234 -60.81 -12.45 -2.84
N THR A 235 -60.24 -12.40 -4.06
CA THR A 235 -60.97 -12.26 -5.35
C THR A 235 -60.94 -10.93 -6.09
N ALA A 236 -60.47 -11.07 -7.34
CA ALA A 236 -60.86 -10.38 -8.58
C ALA A 236 -60.30 -8.99 -8.94
N ARG A 237 -59.41 -9.05 -9.95
CA ARG A 237 -59.64 -8.58 -11.33
C ARG A 237 -59.40 -7.08 -11.63
N SER A 238 -58.28 -6.89 -12.34
CA SER A 238 -58.22 -6.26 -13.68
C SER A 238 -57.77 -4.78 -13.81
N HIS A 239 -56.76 -4.68 -14.67
CA HIS A 239 -56.42 -3.63 -15.65
C HIS A 239 -55.28 -2.63 -15.38
N SER A 240 -54.25 -2.87 -16.21
CA SER A 240 -53.36 -1.94 -16.93
C SER A 240 -52.48 -0.98 -16.15
N SER A 241 -51.17 -1.14 -16.34
CA SER A 241 -50.28 -0.13 -16.97
C SER A 241 -48.83 -0.34 -16.54
N GLY A 242 -47.93 -0.56 -17.50
CA GLY A 242 -46.55 -0.10 -17.41
C GLY A 242 -45.48 -1.04 -16.83
N TYR A 243 -45.18 -2.15 -17.49
CA TYR A 243 -43.82 -2.72 -17.47
C TYR A 243 -43.31 -2.85 -18.90
N ALA A 244 -42.48 -1.89 -19.32
CA ALA A 244 -41.69 -1.99 -20.53
C ALA A 244 -40.33 -1.31 -20.32
N MET A 245 -39.28 -2.07 -20.69
CA MET A 245 -37.91 -1.63 -20.99
C MET A 245 -36.93 -1.46 -19.82
N VAL A 246 -36.47 -2.61 -19.32
CA VAL A 246 -35.02 -2.83 -19.17
C VAL A 246 -34.50 -3.19 -20.57
N PHE A 247 -33.42 -2.54 -21.03
CA PHE A 247 -32.48 -2.87 -22.14
C PHE A 247 -32.08 -1.58 -22.87
N GLY A 248 -31.05 -0.87 -22.39
CA GLY A 248 -30.69 0.44 -22.96
C GLY A 248 -29.26 0.93 -22.78
N THR A 249 -28.28 0.09 -22.42
CA THR A 249 -26.88 0.57 -22.24
C THR A 249 -25.79 -0.28 -22.90
N LEU A 250 -26.09 -1.44 -23.49
CA LEU A 250 -25.07 -2.21 -24.25
C LEU A 250 -24.93 -1.82 -25.74
N GLY A 251 -25.87 -1.04 -26.30
CA GLY A 251 -25.86 -0.70 -27.73
C GLY A 251 -24.88 0.39 -28.15
N VAL A 252 -24.53 1.31 -27.25
CA VAL A 252 -23.68 2.46 -27.60
C VAL A 252 -22.19 2.08 -27.64
N LEU A 253 -21.75 1.18 -26.76
CA LEU A 253 -20.36 0.71 -26.72
C LEU A 253 -20.00 -0.18 -27.93
N THR A 254 -20.93 -1.01 -28.40
CA THR A 254 -20.71 -1.86 -29.58
C THR A 254 -20.63 -1.04 -30.88
N ALA A 255 -21.44 0.02 -31.02
CA ALA A 255 -21.38 0.90 -32.19
C ALA A 255 -20.07 1.71 -32.28
N LEU A 256 -19.51 2.17 -31.14
CA LEU A 256 -18.26 2.91 -31.12
C LEU A 256 -17.05 2.05 -31.50
N VAL A 257 -17.00 0.80 -31.02
CA VAL A 257 -15.92 -0.14 -31.38
C VAL A 257 -15.95 -0.47 -32.88
N ALA A 258 -17.13 -0.65 -33.48
CA ALA A 258 -17.28 -0.89 -34.92
C ALA A 258 -16.84 0.31 -35.78
N LEU A 259 -17.14 1.55 -35.36
CA LEU A 259 -16.72 2.77 -36.07
C LEU A 259 -15.20 2.97 -36.04
N VAL A 260 -14.54 2.68 -34.90
CA VAL A 260 -13.08 2.77 -34.80
C VAL A 260 -12.37 1.71 -35.65
N ALA A 261 -12.91 0.48 -35.70
CA ALA A 261 -12.38 -0.59 -36.54
C ALA A 261 -12.47 -0.26 -38.04
N LEU A 262 -13.62 0.27 -38.49
CA LEU A 262 -13.81 0.70 -39.88
C LEU A 262 -12.94 1.92 -40.25
N GLY A 263 -12.70 2.83 -39.31
CA GLY A 263 -11.80 3.97 -39.49
C GLY A 263 -10.34 3.57 -39.72
N LYS A 264 -9.82 2.61 -38.94
CA LYS A 264 -8.45 2.08 -39.11
C LYS A 264 -8.28 1.29 -40.42
N ALA A 265 -9.28 0.49 -40.82
CA ALA A 265 -9.25 -0.25 -42.07
C ALA A 265 -9.19 0.67 -43.32
N ARG A 266 -9.91 1.81 -43.30
CA ARG A 266 -9.86 2.81 -44.39
C ARG A 266 -8.52 3.54 -44.48
N ARG A 267 -7.83 3.80 -43.36
CA ARG A 267 -6.48 4.42 -43.39
C ARG A 267 -5.41 3.48 -43.92
N SER A 268 -5.50 2.18 -43.65
CA SER A 268 -4.55 1.18 -44.18
C SER A 268 -4.60 1.07 -45.71
N ARG A 269 -5.79 1.19 -46.33
CA ARG A 269 -5.93 1.13 -47.79
C ARG A 269 -5.45 2.39 -48.53
N ARG A 270 -5.27 3.53 -47.84
CA ARG A 270 -4.72 4.76 -48.46
C ARG A 270 -3.19 4.83 -48.43
N ARG A 271 -2.50 4.00 -47.66
CA ARG A 271 -1.02 3.94 -47.66
C ARG A 271 -0.43 3.05 -48.76
N PHE A 272 -1.24 2.22 -49.42
CA PHE A 272 -0.77 1.28 -50.46
C PHE A 272 -0.82 1.83 -51.90
N ASN A 273 -1.13 3.12 -52.10
CA ASN A 273 -1.31 3.69 -53.45
C ASN A 273 -0.34 4.84 -53.77
N TYR A 274 0.84 4.85 -53.15
CA TYR A 274 1.90 5.85 -53.40
C TYR A 274 3.30 5.26 -53.67
N ASP A 275 3.43 3.95 -53.91
CA ASP A 275 4.70 3.29 -54.23
C ASP A 275 4.86 2.91 -55.72
N SER A 276 4.02 3.44 -56.61
CA SER A 276 4.12 3.17 -58.06
C SER A 276 4.46 4.39 -58.93
N LEU A 277 5.04 5.45 -58.36
CA LEU A 277 5.50 6.63 -59.12
C LEU A 277 6.85 7.14 -58.59
N SER A 278 7.90 6.31 -58.62
CA SER A 278 9.29 6.80 -58.68
C SER A 278 10.25 5.77 -59.30
N GLN A 279 10.01 5.41 -60.57
CA GLN A 279 11.07 4.94 -61.46
C GLN A 279 10.85 5.56 -62.83
N SER A 280 11.51 6.70 -63.05
CA SER A 280 11.92 7.25 -64.34
C SER A 280 13.09 8.18 -64.11
#